data_AF-X1FIE1-F1
#
_entry.id   AF-X1FIE1-F1
#
_cell.length_a   1.000
_cell.length_b   1.000
_cell.length_c   1.000
_cell.angle_alpha   90.00
_cell.angle_beta   90.00
_cell.angle_gamma   90.00
#
_symmetry.space_group_name_H-M   'P 1'
#
loop_
_entity.id
_entity.type
_entity.pdbx_description
1 polymer ?
#
loop_
_entity_poly.entity_id
_entity_poly.type
_entity_poly.pdbx_seq_one_letter_code
_entity_poly.pdbx_strand_id
1 'polypeptide(L)'
;MMYLSLISRAHLIGLSLGGMICLNFVLKYPNRVNKLVLINTLAQLPDDFDPEIYINSKIEALELAKKDPELSFWQSTKFGFYHKFRIKMKANPKERFYGLWSVEDVLKYYKTDPPPLRLSNLTT
;
A
#
# COMPACT_ATOMS: atom_id res chain seq x y z
N MET A 1 3.57 -23.07 24.43
CA MET A 1 4.95 -23.02 23.90
C MET A 1 5.11 -21.70 23.13
N MET A 2 6.00 -20.82 23.55
CA MET A 2 6.21 -19.53 22.89
C MET A 2 7.16 -19.72 21.69
N TYR A 3 6.61 -19.71 20.47
CA TYR A 3 7.28 -20.07 19.22
C TYR A 3 8.54 -19.26 18.85
N LEU A 4 8.86 -18.19 19.58
CA LEU A 4 9.92 -17.23 19.26
C LEU A 4 11.09 -17.23 20.26
N SER A 5 11.18 -18.22 21.16
CA SER A 5 12.22 -18.25 22.22
C SER A 5 13.66 -18.29 21.69
N LEU A 6 13.87 -18.68 20.42
CA LEU A 6 15.19 -18.70 19.77
C LEU A 6 15.62 -17.33 19.20
N ILE A 7 14.69 -16.36 19.04
CA ILE A 7 15.01 -15.05 18.46
C ILE A 7 15.20 -14.02 19.57
N SER A 8 16.45 -13.71 19.90
CA SER A 8 16.79 -12.69 20.89
C SER A 8 16.46 -11.27 20.40
N ARG A 9 16.79 -10.94 19.15
CA ARG A 9 16.51 -9.65 18.49
C ARG A 9 16.17 -9.83 17.01
N ALA A 10 15.37 -8.92 16.46
CA ALA A 10 15.04 -8.88 15.03
C ALA A 10 15.15 -7.47 14.43
N HIS A 11 15.30 -7.40 13.11
CA HIS A 11 15.03 -6.19 12.33
C HIS A 11 13.54 -6.18 11.95
N LEU A 12 12.90 -5.02 12.10
CA LEU A 12 11.49 -4.85 11.76
C LEU A 12 11.35 -3.92 10.57
N ILE A 13 10.48 -4.30 9.64
CA ILE A 13 10.03 -3.48 8.52
C ILE A 13 8.51 -3.43 8.54
N GLY A 14 7.96 -2.22 8.58
CA GLY A 14 6.52 -2.00 8.67
C GLY A 14 6.04 -1.07 7.58
N LEU A 15 5.05 -1.51 6.82
CA LEU A 15 4.33 -0.75 5.81
C LEU A 15 2.93 -0.37 6.34
N SER A 16 2.52 0.90 6.20
CA SER A 16 1.16 1.34 6.57
C SER A 16 0.80 0.93 8.01
N LEU A 17 -0.32 0.25 8.26
CA LEU A 17 -0.68 -0.25 9.59
C LEU A 17 0.40 -1.14 10.21
N GLY A 18 1.14 -1.91 9.40
CA GLY A 18 2.27 -2.71 9.85
C GLY A 18 3.38 -1.88 10.50
N GLY A 19 3.56 -0.61 10.07
CA GLY A 19 4.46 0.34 10.70
C GLY A 19 4.01 0.77 12.10
N MET A 20 2.71 1.04 12.28
CA MET A 20 2.12 1.33 13.60
C MET A 20 2.27 0.15 14.56
N ILE A 21 2.08 -1.07 14.06
CA ILE A 21 2.30 -2.30 14.83
C ILE A 21 3.78 -2.43 15.24
N CYS A 22 4.72 -2.20 14.32
CA CYS A 22 6.14 -2.22 14.62
C CYS A 22 6.53 -1.16 15.66
N LEU A 23 5.97 0.05 15.56
CA LEU A 23 6.18 1.12 16.54
C LEU A 23 5.70 0.71 17.93
N ASN A 24 4.48 0.16 18.04
CA ASN A 24 3.95 -0.31 19.32
C ASN A 24 4.81 -1.44 19.92
N PHE A 25 5.30 -2.35 19.06
CA PHE A 25 6.19 -3.43 19.48
C PHE A 25 7.52 -2.92 20.01
N VAL A 26 8.14 -1.95 19.32
CA VAL A 26 9.42 -1.34 19.74
C VAL A 26 9.29 -0.65 21.09
N LEU A 27 8.18 0.05 21.34
CA LEU A 27 7.95 0.72 22.62
C LEU A 27 7.81 -0.28 23.78
N LYS A 28 7.19 -1.44 23.55
CA LYS A 28 7.00 -2.48 24.57
C LYS A 28 8.23 -3.36 24.78
N TYR A 29 8.99 -3.62 23.72
CA TYR A 29 10.10 -4.58 23.72
C TYR A 29 11.35 -4.01 23.04
N PRO A 30 11.89 -2.85 23.49
CA PRO A 30 12.99 -2.18 22.81
C PRO A 30 14.25 -3.06 22.73
N ASN A 31 14.48 -3.89 23.75
CA ASN A 31 15.60 -4.82 23.79
C ASN A 31 15.49 -5.99 22.79
N ARG A 32 14.34 -6.17 22.13
CA ARG A 32 14.09 -7.22 21.13
C ARG A 32 14.20 -6.72 19.69
N VAL A 33 14.52 -5.45 19.47
CA VAL A 33 14.63 -4.85 18.12
C VAL A 33 16.04 -4.29 17.89
N ASN A 34 16.60 -4.56 16.71
CA ASN A 34 17.92 -4.06 16.30
C ASN A 34 17.81 -2.83 15.37
N LYS A 35 16.95 -2.90 14.34
CA LYS A 35 16.64 -1.75 13.47
C LYS A 35 15.15 -1.75 13.13
N LEU A 36 14.59 -0.57 12.94
CA LEU A 36 13.23 -0.34 12.52
C LEU A 36 13.23 0.42 11.19
N VAL A 37 12.55 -0.11 10.18
CA VAL A 37 12.29 0.55 8.90
C VAL A 37 10.79 0.81 8.78
N LEU A 38 10.43 2.08 8.61
CA LEU A 38 9.04 2.52 8.51
C LEU A 38 8.77 2.99 7.07
N ILE A 39 7.71 2.47 6.47
CA ILE A 39 7.33 2.79 5.08
C ILE A 39 5.87 3.23 5.08
N ASN A 40 5.62 4.45 4.59
CA ASN A 40 4.27 4.99 4.39
C ASN A 40 3.32 4.71 5.58
N THR A 41 3.73 5.10 6.78
CA THR A 41 3.03 4.83 8.03
C THR A 41 2.98 6.10 8.88
N LEU A 42 2.26 6.03 10.00
CA LEU A 42 1.99 7.13 10.92
C LEU A 42 2.40 6.69 12.33
N ALA A 43 2.75 7.63 13.20
CA ALA A 43 2.93 7.32 14.62
C ALA A 43 1.58 7.12 15.34
N GLN A 44 0.57 7.85 14.86
CA GLN A 44 -0.79 7.84 15.36
C GLN A 44 -1.73 8.23 14.21
N LEU A 45 -2.99 7.78 14.26
CA LEU A 45 -4.03 8.36 13.40
C LEU A 45 -4.32 9.80 13.88
N PRO A 46 -4.56 10.75 12.97
CA PRO A 46 -5.06 12.08 13.33
C PRO A 46 -6.36 11.97 14.14
N ASP A 47 -6.57 12.90 15.09
CA ASP A 47 -7.77 12.90 15.94
C ASP A 47 -9.06 13.16 15.14
N ASP A 48 -8.93 13.83 14.01
CA ASP A 48 -9.99 14.10 13.03
C ASP A 48 -10.05 13.07 11.90
N PHE A 49 -9.41 11.91 12.07
CA PHE A 49 -9.49 10.84 11.09
C PHE A 49 -10.92 10.32 10.96
N ASP A 50 -11.52 10.60 9.81
CA ASP A 50 -12.83 10.05 9.43
C ASP A 50 -12.64 8.78 8.58
N PRO A 51 -12.98 7.59 9.12
CA PRO A 51 -12.91 6.35 8.36
C PRO A 51 -13.88 6.32 7.17
N GLU A 52 -14.99 7.07 7.21
CA GLU A 52 -15.97 7.09 6.13
C GLU A 52 -15.40 7.72 4.86
N ILE A 53 -14.63 8.81 4.98
CA ILE A 53 -13.94 9.42 3.83
C ILE A 53 -13.02 8.39 3.18
N TYR A 54 -12.26 7.64 3.99
CA TYR A 54 -11.39 6.60 3.47
C TYR A 54 -12.19 5.49 2.78
N ILE A 55 -13.24 4.96 3.40
CA ILE A 55 -14.09 3.90 2.84
C ILE A 55 -14.74 4.37 1.53
N ASN A 56 -15.34 5.55 1.51
CA ASN A 56 -15.98 6.13 0.34
C ASN A 56 -14.99 6.33 -0.80
N SER A 57 -13.77 6.83 -0.52
CA SER A 57 -12.72 6.96 -1.53
C SER A 57 -12.32 5.60 -2.14
N LYS A 58 -12.37 4.52 -1.35
CA LYS A 58 -12.13 3.16 -1.87
C LYS A 58 -13.29 2.69 -2.72
N ILE A 59 -14.53 2.88 -2.28
CA ILE A 59 -15.73 2.52 -3.05
C ILE A 59 -15.71 3.24 -4.41
N GLU A 60 -15.46 4.55 -4.43
CA GLU A 60 -15.38 5.34 -5.67
C GLU A 60 -14.28 4.83 -6.61
N ALA A 61 -13.08 4.55 -6.07
CA ALA A 61 -11.98 4.00 -6.86
C ALA A 61 -12.31 2.62 -7.45
N LEU A 62 -13.07 1.80 -6.71
CA LEU A 62 -13.51 0.48 -7.16
C LEU A 62 -14.58 0.58 -8.26
N GLU A 63 -15.58 1.44 -8.09
CA GLU A 63 -16.59 1.68 -9.13
C GLU A 63 -15.96 2.26 -10.40
N LEU A 64 -15.00 3.17 -10.25
CA LEU A 64 -14.22 3.67 -11.38
C LEU A 64 -13.40 2.56 -12.04
N ALA A 65 -12.76 1.68 -11.27
CA ALA A 65 -11.98 0.57 -11.84
C ALA A 65 -12.85 -0.40 -12.67
N LYS A 66 -14.10 -0.63 -12.26
CA LYS A 66 -15.06 -1.45 -13.03
C LYS A 66 -15.46 -0.79 -14.35
N LYS A 67 -15.65 0.54 -14.35
CA LYS A 67 -16.10 1.31 -15.51
C LYS A 67 -14.97 1.63 -16.48
N ASP A 68 -13.83 2.07 -15.96
CA ASP A 68 -12.66 2.52 -16.69
C ASP A 68 -11.38 2.16 -15.92
N PRO A 69 -10.86 0.93 -16.11
CA PRO A 69 -9.66 0.44 -15.44
C PRO A 69 -8.44 1.30 -15.70
N GLU A 70 -8.33 1.91 -16.89
CA GLU A 70 -7.18 2.72 -17.27
C GLU A 70 -7.20 4.07 -16.57
N LEU A 71 -8.35 4.76 -16.58
CA LEU A 71 -8.51 5.99 -15.83
C LEU A 71 -8.28 5.76 -14.32
N SER A 72 -8.82 4.67 -13.77
CA SER A 72 -8.60 4.29 -12.37
C SER A 72 -7.12 4.09 -12.06
N PHE A 73 -6.38 3.37 -12.90
CA PHE A 73 -4.92 3.23 -12.79
C PHE A 73 -4.22 4.59 -12.77
N TRP A 74 -4.49 5.46 -13.75
CA TRP A 74 -3.82 6.76 -13.82
C TRP A 74 -4.18 7.69 -12.66
N GLN A 75 -5.38 7.58 -12.10
CA GLN A 75 -5.74 8.31 -10.89
C GLN A 75 -4.99 7.79 -9.66
N SER A 76 -4.96 6.48 -9.45
CA SER A 76 -4.26 5.88 -8.30
C SER A 76 -2.75 6.21 -8.28
N THR A 77 -2.12 6.31 -9.45
CA THR A 77 -0.69 6.66 -9.54
C THR A 77 -0.36 8.06 -9.03
N LYS A 78 -1.33 8.99 -8.93
CA LYS A 78 -1.08 10.38 -8.51
C LYS A 78 -0.45 10.49 -7.12
N PHE A 79 -0.85 9.59 -6.21
CA PHE A 79 -0.39 9.60 -4.83
C PHE A 79 0.74 8.59 -4.57
N GLY A 80 0.82 7.52 -5.37
CA GLY A 80 1.80 6.45 -5.18
C GLY A 80 3.16 6.68 -5.87
N PHE A 81 3.23 7.57 -6.86
CA PHE A 81 4.45 7.75 -7.67
C PHE A 81 4.90 9.20 -7.76
N TYR A 82 6.23 9.37 -7.70
CA TYR A 82 6.85 10.67 -7.94
C TYR A 82 6.48 11.23 -9.32
N HIS A 83 6.21 12.53 -9.40
CA HIS A 83 5.69 13.18 -10.60
C HIS A 83 6.52 12.92 -11.86
N LYS A 84 7.86 13.02 -11.79
CA LYS A 84 8.74 12.75 -12.95
C LYS A 84 8.66 11.30 -13.41
N PHE A 85 8.47 10.37 -12.47
CA PHE A 85 8.28 8.97 -12.80
C PHE A 85 6.95 8.75 -13.54
N ARG A 86 5.88 9.45 -13.13
CA ARG A 86 4.59 9.43 -13.84
C ARG A 86 4.67 9.99 -15.26
N ILE A 87 5.47 11.04 -15.48
CA ILE A 87 5.72 11.55 -16.84
C ILE A 87 6.36 10.47 -17.71
N LYS A 88 7.39 9.77 -17.20
CA LYS A 88 8.03 8.66 -17.93
C LYS A 88 7.05 7.54 -18.25
N MET A 89 6.28 7.09 -17.26
CA MET A 89 5.22 6.08 -17.44
C MET A 89 4.25 6.44 -18.57
N LYS A 90 3.83 7.72 -18.66
CA LYS A 90 2.94 8.19 -19.73
C LYS A 90 3.63 8.30 -21.08
N ALA A 91 4.88 8.73 -21.11
CA ALA A 91 5.64 8.90 -22.35
C ALA A 91 5.92 7.56 -23.03
N ASN A 92 6.18 6.50 -22.26
CA ASN A 92 6.38 5.16 -22.79
C ASN A 92 5.77 4.08 -21.89
N PRO A 93 4.47 3.77 -22.05
CA PRO A 93 3.79 2.73 -21.26
C PRO A 93 4.39 1.31 -21.40
N LYS A 94 5.17 1.07 -22.45
CA LYS A 94 5.87 -0.21 -22.73
C LYS A 94 7.23 -0.32 -22.06
N GLU A 95 7.76 0.78 -21.53
CA GLU A 95 9.06 0.76 -20.83
C GLU A 95 9.00 -0.22 -19.65
N ARG A 96 9.99 -1.11 -19.57
CA ARG A 96 10.18 -1.98 -18.41
C ARG A 96 10.96 -1.25 -17.33
N PHE A 97 10.28 -0.82 -16.28
CA PHE A 97 10.94 -0.20 -15.14
C PHE A 97 11.70 -1.25 -14.33
N TYR A 98 13.01 -1.07 -14.22
CA TYR A 98 13.94 -1.97 -13.52
C TYR A 98 13.93 -3.42 -14.04
N GLY A 99 13.47 -3.63 -15.28
CA GLY A 99 13.31 -4.97 -15.86
C GLY A 99 12.12 -5.78 -15.32
N LEU A 100 11.34 -5.22 -14.39
CA LEU A 100 10.34 -5.95 -13.62
C LEU A 100 8.91 -5.81 -14.18
N TRP A 101 8.49 -4.61 -14.55
CA TRP A 101 7.11 -4.33 -14.95
C TRP A 101 7.02 -3.15 -15.92
N SER A 102 5.95 -3.10 -16.71
CA SER A 102 5.55 -1.97 -17.53
C SER A 102 4.12 -1.51 -17.19
N VAL A 103 3.73 -0.31 -17.64
CA VAL A 103 2.34 0.16 -17.44
C VAL A 103 1.37 -0.74 -18.18
N GLU A 104 1.72 -1.20 -19.38
CA GLU A 104 0.89 -2.17 -20.13
C GLU A 104 0.71 -3.49 -19.39
N ASP A 105 1.76 -4.02 -18.74
CA ASP A 105 1.66 -5.24 -17.92
C ASP A 105 0.63 -5.06 -16.81
N VAL A 106 0.68 -3.92 -16.12
CA VAL A 106 -0.23 -3.61 -15.01
C VAL A 106 -1.65 -3.38 -15.50
N LEU A 107 -1.85 -2.61 -16.58
CA LEU A 107 -3.18 -2.37 -17.15
C LEU A 107 -3.81 -3.68 -17.67
N LYS A 108 -3.01 -4.58 -18.24
CA LYS A 108 -3.46 -5.91 -18.64
C LYS A 108 -3.89 -6.72 -17.42
N TYR A 109 -3.07 -6.74 -16.36
CA TYR A 109 -3.40 -7.41 -15.11
C TYR A 109 -4.73 -6.91 -14.52
N TYR A 110 -4.93 -5.58 -14.44
CA TYR A 110 -6.14 -4.97 -13.90
C TYR A 110 -7.40 -5.30 -14.69
N LYS A 111 -7.29 -5.60 -16.00
CA LYS A 111 -8.40 -6.02 -16.84
C LYS A 111 -8.75 -7.51 -16.66
N THR A 112 -7.77 -8.34 -16.33
CA THR A 112 -7.94 -9.81 -16.25
C THR A 112 -8.21 -10.33 -14.85
N ASP A 113 -7.58 -9.73 -13.85
CA ASP A 113 -7.68 -10.11 -12.44
C ASP A 113 -7.60 -8.84 -11.60
N PRO A 114 -8.70 -8.07 -11.50
CA PRO A 114 -8.70 -6.86 -10.70
C PRO A 114 -8.34 -7.20 -9.26
N PRO A 115 -7.47 -6.43 -8.58
CA PRO A 115 -7.04 -6.71 -7.21
C PRO A 115 -8.26 -6.97 -6.30
N PRO A 116 -8.20 -7.95 -5.38
CA PRO A 116 -9.37 -8.57 -4.78
C PRO A 116 -10.37 -7.53 -4.26
N LEU A 117 -11.47 -7.42 -4.98
CA LEU A 117 -12.63 -6.60 -4.67
C LEU A 117 -13.35 -7.22 -3.46
N ARG A 118 -12.97 -6.84 -2.24
CA ARG A 118 -13.75 -7.19 -1.04
C ARG A 118 -14.32 -5.94 -0.39
N LEU A 119 -15.38 -5.43 -0.99
CA LEU A 119 -16.29 -4.46 -0.34
C LEU A 119 -16.84 -5.01 0.99
N SER A 120 -16.99 -6.33 1.10
CA SER A 120 -17.49 -7.03 2.31
C SER A 120 -16.67 -6.78 3.57
N ASN A 121 -15.43 -6.32 3.45
CA ASN A 121 -14.54 -6.07 4.59
C ASN A 121 -14.54 -4.59 5.03
N LEU A 122 -15.31 -3.73 4.36
CA LEU A 122 -15.39 -2.29 4.63
C LEU A 122 -16.75 -1.88 5.24
N THR A 123 -17.68 -2.82 5.39
CA THR A 123 -19.05 -2.58 5.88
C THR A 123 -19.38 -3.34 7.19
N THR A 124 -18.36 -3.67 8.00
CA THR A 124 -18.53 -4.29 9.32
C THR A 124 -18.01 -3.39 10.42
#